data_AF-A0AA46KGD2-F1
#
_entry.id   AF-A0AA46KGD2-F1
#
_cell.length_a   1.000
_cell.length_b   1.000
_cell.length_c   1.000
_cell.angle_alpha   90.00
_cell.angle_beta   90.00
_cell.angle_gamma   90.00
#
_symmetry.space_group_name_H-M   'P 1'
#
loop_
_entity.id
_entity.type
_entity.pdbx_description
1 polymer ?
#
loop_
_entity_poly.entity_id
_entity_poly.type
_entity_poly.pdbx_seq_one_letter_code
_entity_poly.pdbx_strand_id
1 'polypeptide(L)'
;MSNHLANTELPNTELTEQQEAAEQAAIEKRREYLKNESTRLIDMAGNEPNSALKCIHQLSVAGGATEATYIAIEQRIVADQDAAGAYHLALLAQNTPDLPIDARQLIEMVVLKGDNAQRLALLKNLPLPPVEMIKEQILATNDGDAIGQMNAYLQINPEAYGSHHMLASGQADRIVPLSPGK
;
A
#
# COMPACT_ATOMS: atom_id res chain seq x y z
N MET A 1 57.23 -22.93 -40.97
CA MET A 1 56.24 -23.77 -40.28
C MET A 1 55.40 -22.85 -39.41
N SER A 2 54.19 -22.52 -39.87
CA SER A 2 53.31 -21.55 -39.22
C SER A 2 52.44 -22.27 -38.19
N ASN A 3 52.57 -21.94 -36.92
CA ASN A 3 51.62 -22.35 -35.89
C ASN A 3 50.48 -21.32 -35.84
N HIS A 4 49.30 -21.74 -36.27
CA HIS A 4 48.02 -21.18 -35.85
C HIS A 4 47.80 -21.54 -34.37
N LEU A 5 47.55 -20.56 -33.52
CA LEU A 5 46.80 -20.78 -32.29
C LEU A 5 45.61 -19.82 -32.31
N ALA A 6 44.44 -20.42 -32.40
CA ALA A 6 43.14 -19.79 -32.40
C ALA A 6 42.93 -19.06 -31.07
N ASN A 7 42.52 -17.80 -31.16
CA ASN A 7 42.00 -17.04 -30.03
C ASN A 7 40.54 -17.48 -29.83
N THR A 8 40.31 -18.50 -29.00
CA THR A 8 38.97 -18.92 -28.57
C THR A 8 38.52 -18.04 -27.40
N GLU A 9 37.91 -16.90 -27.71
CA GLU A 9 37.15 -16.09 -26.74
C GLU A 9 35.65 -16.32 -26.94
N LEU A 10 35.10 -17.44 -26.47
CA LEU A 10 33.65 -17.59 -26.32
C LEU A 10 33.31 -18.47 -25.10
N PRO A 11 33.09 -17.86 -23.93
CA PRO A 11 32.19 -18.45 -22.94
C PRO A 11 31.11 -17.47 -22.42
N ASN A 12 31.17 -16.18 -22.73
CA ASN A 12 30.32 -15.18 -22.06
C ASN A 12 28.88 -15.10 -22.59
N THR A 13 28.63 -15.42 -23.86
CA THR A 13 27.32 -15.24 -24.52
C THR A 13 26.30 -16.31 -24.12
N GLU A 14 26.72 -17.58 -24.04
CA GLU A 14 25.83 -18.68 -23.63
C GLU A 14 25.43 -18.60 -22.14
N LEU A 15 26.32 -18.08 -21.29
CA LEU A 15 26.04 -17.81 -19.88
C LEU A 15 25.02 -16.68 -19.69
N THR A 16 25.00 -15.68 -20.59
CA THR A 16 24.01 -14.60 -20.54
C THR A 16 22.64 -15.07 -21.03
N GLU A 17 22.58 -15.84 -22.11
CA GLU A 17 21.33 -16.40 -22.63
C GLU A 17 20.65 -17.37 -21.64
N GLN A 18 21.42 -18.20 -20.94
CA GLN A 18 20.89 -19.09 -19.90
C GLN A 18 20.38 -18.32 -18.67
N GLN A 19 21.04 -17.22 -18.29
CA GLN A 19 20.60 -16.36 -17.20
C GLN A 19 19.29 -15.63 -17.55
N GLU A 20 19.20 -15.08 -18.76
CA GLU A 20 18.00 -14.41 -19.28
C GLU A 20 16.81 -15.39 -19.36
N ALA A 21 17.03 -16.62 -19.85
CA ALA A 21 15.98 -17.64 -19.90
C ALA A 21 15.50 -18.06 -18.50
N ALA A 22 16.41 -18.18 -17.52
CA ALA A 22 16.06 -18.50 -16.14
C ALA A 22 15.29 -17.37 -15.45
N GLU A 23 15.68 -16.10 -15.71
CA GLU A 23 14.97 -14.93 -15.23
C GLU A 23 13.55 -14.85 -15.82
N GLN A 24 13.41 -15.04 -17.13
CA GLN A 24 12.12 -15.05 -17.81
C GLN A 24 11.20 -16.15 -17.27
N ALA A 25 11.73 -17.36 -17.06
CA ALA A 25 10.98 -18.47 -16.46
C ALA A 25 10.55 -18.16 -15.01
N ALA A 26 11.38 -17.47 -14.23
CA ALA A 26 11.03 -17.04 -12.88
C ALA A 26 9.93 -15.98 -12.87
N ILE A 27 9.98 -15.01 -13.80
CA ILE A 27 8.95 -13.99 -13.99
C ILE A 27 7.61 -14.64 -14.38
N GLU A 28 7.61 -15.58 -15.32
CA GLU A 28 6.40 -16.29 -15.75
C GLU A 28 5.80 -17.11 -14.62
N LYS A 29 6.62 -17.86 -13.88
CA LYS A 29 6.19 -18.62 -12.70
C LYS A 29 5.58 -17.70 -11.64
N ARG A 30 6.18 -16.52 -11.41
CA ARG A 30 5.66 -15.53 -10.47
C ARG A 30 4.32 -14.97 -10.94
N ARG A 31 4.18 -14.66 -12.23
CA ARG A 31 2.93 -14.17 -12.83
C ARG A 31 1.80 -15.20 -12.68
N GLU A 32 2.09 -16.47 -12.95
CA GLU A 32 1.12 -17.56 -12.81
C GLU A 32 0.68 -17.73 -11.34
N TYR A 33 1.63 -17.71 -10.40
CA TYR A 33 1.33 -17.73 -8.97
C TYR A 33 0.38 -16.59 -8.57
N LEU A 34 0.68 -15.35 -8.97
CA LEU A 34 -0.15 -14.18 -8.63
C LEU A 34 -1.55 -14.26 -9.27
N LYS A 35 -1.67 -14.83 -10.47
CA LYS A 35 -2.96 -15.03 -11.14
C LYS A 35 -3.82 -16.06 -10.41
N ASN A 36 -3.22 -17.17 -9.98
CA ASN A 36 -3.92 -18.21 -9.23
C ASN A 36 -4.38 -17.69 -7.87
N GLU A 37 -3.52 -16.96 -7.17
CA GLU A 37 -3.88 -16.35 -5.88
C GLU A 37 -4.97 -15.29 -6.05
N SER A 38 -4.89 -14.47 -7.09
CA SER A 38 -5.95 -13.49 -7.41
C SER A 38 -7.31 -14.14 -7.63
N THR A 39 -7.35 -15.25 -8.39
CA THR A 39 -8.59 -16.00 -8.61
C THR A 39 -9.19 -16.50 -7.30
N ARG A 40 -8.34 -17.00 -6.40
CA ARG A 40 -8.75 -17.52 -5.09
C ARG A 40 -9.28 -16.42 -4.17
N LEU A 41 -8.64 -15.26 -4.19
CA LEU A 41 -9.05 -14.09 -3.41
C LEU A 41 -10.37 -13.50 -3.89
N ILE A 42 -10.58 -13.43 -5.21
CA ILE A 42 -11.84 -12.98 -5.81
C ILE A 42 -12.98 -13.93 -5.39
N ASP A 43 -12.77 -15.24 -5.48
CA ASP A 43 -13.77 -16.23 -5.09
C ASP A 43 -14.12 -16.12 -3.59
N MET A 44 -13.10 -15.95 -2.74
CA MET A 44 -13.28 -15.74 -1.31
C MET A 44 -14.08 -14.47 -1.00
N ALA A 45 -13.71 -13.33 -1.60
CA ALA A 45 -14.40 -12.07 -1.42
C ALA A 45 -15.84 -12.12 -1.96
N GLY A 46 -16.10 -12.88 -3.02
CA GLY A 46 -17.43 -13.07 -3.59
C GLY A 46 -18.36 -13.92 -2.72
N ASN A 47 -17.83 -14.95 -2.07
CA ASN A 47 -18.64 -16.01 -1.46
C ASN A 47 -18.60 -16.06 0.08
N GLU A 48 -17.55 -15.54 0.72
CA GLU A 48 -17.39 -15.56 2.18
C GLU A 48 -17.71 -14.17 2.78
N PRO A 49 -18.76 -14.02 3.60
CA PRO A 49 -18.98 -12.79 4.37
C PRO A 49 -17.86 -12.55 5.39
N ASN A 50 -17.57 -11.29 5.69
CA ASN A 50 -16.51 -10.83 6.61
C ASN A 50 -15.11 -11.35 6.26
N SER A 51 -14.85 -11.59 4.98
CA SER A 51 -13.58 -12.14 4.50
C SER A 51 -12.54 -11.08 4.11
N ALA A 52 -12.92 -9.80 4.06
CA ALA A 52 -12.06 -8.73 3.54
C ALA A 52 -10.67 -8.68 4.18
N LEU A 53 -10.58 -8.71 5.52
CA LEU A 53 -9.30 -8.73 6.23
C LEU A 53 -8.42 -9.93 5.87
N LYS A 54 -9.04 -11.11 5.74
CA LYS A 54 -8.34 -12.34 5.34
C LYS A 54 -7.80 -12.20 3.92
N CYS A 55 -8.58 -11.64 3.02
CA CYS A 55 -8.14 -11.36 1.65
C CYS A 55 -6.98 -10.34 1.61
N ILE A 56 -7.07 -9.23 2.36
CA ILE A 56 -6.01 -8.21 2.44
C ILE A 56 -4.71 -8.81 2.96
N HIS A 57 -4.79 -9.65 4.00
CA HIS A 57 -3.63 -10.33 4.55
C HIS A 57 -2.97 -11.26 3.52
N GLN A 58 -3.76 -12.11 2.86
CA GLN A 58 -3.26 -13.03 1.85
C GLN A 58 -2.67 -12.29 0.64
N LEU A 59 -3.29 -11.19 0.22
CA LEU A 59 -2.75 -10.31 -0.82
C LEU A 59 -1.37 -9.75 -0.45
N SER A 60 -1.20 -9.33 0.81
CA SER A 60 0.07 -8.81 1.32
C SER A 60 1.15 -9.88 1.34
N VAL A 61 0.81 -11.11 1.75
CA VAL A 61 1.71 -12.28 1.71
C VAL A 61 2.07 -12.67 0.29
N ALA A 62 1.10 -12.59 -0.64
CA ALA A 62 1.32 -12.89 -2.04
C ALA A 62 2.27 -11.88 -2.69
N GLY A 63 2.38 -10.66 -2.15
CA GLY A 63 3.23 -9.58 -2.67
C GLY A 63 2.63 -8.89 -3.90
N GLY A 64 1.30 -8.84 -3.98
CA GLY A 64 0.54 -8.21 -5.06
C GLY A 64 -0.64 -9.07 -5.53
N ALA A 65 -1.53 -8.46 -6.29
CA ALA A 65 -2.67 -9.12 -6.93
C ALA A 65 -3.09 -8.36 -8.19
N THR A 66 -4.02 -8.93 -8.96
CA THR A 66 -4.65 -8.24 -10.09
C THR A 66 -5.60 -7.14 -9.63
N GLU A 67 -5.88 -6.16 -10.49
CA GLU A 67 -6.87 -5.10 -10.28
C GLU A 67 -8.23 -5.64 -9.82
N ALA A 68 -8.75 -6.67 -10.50
CA ALA A 68 -10.02 -7.30 -10.15
C ALA A 68 -10.06 -7.83 -8.71
N THR A 69 -8.92 -8.22 -8.15
CA THR A 69 -8.81 -8.67 -6.77
C THR A 69 -9.08 -7.53 -5.79
N TYR A 70 -8.51 -6.35 -6.01
CA TYR A 70 -8.73 -5.20 -5.15
C TYR A 70 -10.19 -4.73 -5.18
N ILE A 71 -10.78 -4.70 -6.37
CA ILE A 71 -12.21 -4.38 -6.56
C ILE A 71 -13.10 -5.38 -5.83
N ALA A 72 -12.82 -6.69 -5.94
CA ALA A 72 -13.60 -7.71 -5.24
C ALA A 72 -13.53 -7.54 -3.70
N ILE A 73 -12.35 -7.21 -3.17
CA ILE A 73 -12.18 -6.95 -1.74
C ILE A 73 -12.92 -5.69 -1.31
N GLU A 74 -12.82 -4.60 -2.07
CA GLU A 74 -13.58 -3.37 -1.81
C GLU A 74 -15.09 -3.64 -1.79
N GLN A 75 -15.62 -4.37 -2.78
CA GLN A 75 -17.03 -4.73 -2.83
C GLN A 75 -17.45 -5.55 -1.61
N ARG A 76 -16.61 -6.48 -1.15
CA ARG A 76 -16.86 -7.25 0.08
C ARG A 76 -16.90 -6.34 1.31
N ILE A 77 -15.96 -5.41 1.43
CA ILE A 77 -15.93 -4.41 2.52
C ILE A 77 -17.23 -3.60 2.54
N VAL A 78 -17.64 -3.07 1.39
CA VAL A 78 -18.86 -2.26 1.27
C VAL A 78 -20.09 -3.09 1.63
N ALA A 79 -20.17 -4.33 1.14
CA ALA A 79 -21.31 -5.21 1.38
C ALA A 79 -21.41 -5.66 2.85
N ASP A 80 -20.29 -5.85 3.54
CA ASP A 80 -20.27 -6.19 4.98
C ASP A 80 -20.32 -4.96 5.90
N GLN A 81 -20.11 -3.76 5.35
CA GLN A 81 -19.88 -2.54 6.14
C GLN A 81 -18.66 -2.71 7.08
N ASP A 82 -17.63 -3.41 6.61
CA ASP A 82 -16.45 -3.79 7.38
C ASP A 82 -15.47 -2.61 7.53
N ALA A 83 -15.60 -1.88 8.64
CA ALA A 83 -14.72 -0.75 8.95
C ALA A 83 -13.25 -1.17 9.12
N ALA A 84 -12.96 -2.39 9.57
CA ALA A 84 -11.59 -2.85 9.73
C ALA A 84 -10.95 -3.18 8.37
N GLY A 85 -11.68 -3.88 7.50
CA GLY A 85 -11.29 -4.07 6.11
C GLY A 85 -11.05 -2.74 5.39
N ALA A 86 -11.98 -1.78 5.54
CA ALA A 86 -11.85 -0.45 4.97
C ALA A 86 -10.59 0.29 5.44
N TYR A 87 -10.29 0.23 6.75
CA TYR A 87 -9.08 0.84 7.31
C TYR A 87 -7.80 0.29 6.68
N HIS A 88 -7.66 -1.04 6.63
CA HIS A 88 -6.45 -1.66 6.08
C HIS A 88 -6.31 -1.43 4.58
N LEU A 89 -7.41 -1.51 3.81
CA LEU A 89 -7.37 -1.29 2.38
C LEU A 89 -7.08 0.19 2.04
N ALA A 90 -7.63 1.15 2.81
CA ALA A 90 -7.32 2.56 2.66
C ALA A 90 -5.83 2.88 2.92
N LEU A 91 -5.23 2.26 3.94
CA LEU A 91 -3.79 2.40 4.21
C LEU A 91 -2.92 1.77 3.10
N LEU A 92 -3.36 0.64 2.53
CA LEU A 92 -2.68 0.02 1.41
C LEU A 92 -2.70 0.93 0.17
N ALA A 93 -3.84 1.57 -0.10
CA ALA A 93 -4.04 2.50 -1.22
C ALA A 93 -3.03 3.66 -1.22
N GLN A 94 -2.71 4.19 -0.04
CA GLN A 94 -1.81 5.33 0.08
C GLN A 94 -0.36 5.02 -0.29
N ASN A 95 0.05 3.77 -0.09
CA ASN A 95 1.40 3.32 -0.39
C ASN A 95 1.51 2.68 -1.78
N THR A 96 0.38 2.54 -2.48
CA THR A 96 0.30 1.87 -3.78
C THR A 96 -0.33 2.82 -4.80
N PRO A 97 0.48 3.54 -5.59
CA PRO A 97 -0.02 4.42 -6.65
C PRO A 97 -0.94 3.65 -7.61
N ASP A 98 -1.96 4.34 -8.13
CA ASP A 98 -2.89 3.84 -9.15
C ASP A 98 -3.68 2.58 -8.75
N LEU A 99 -3.87 2.35 -7.45
CA LEU A 99 -4.71 1.26 -6.98
C LEU A 99 -6.19 1.52 -7.39
N PRO A 100 -6.88 0.55 -8.03
CA PRO A 100 -8.21 0.74 -8.60
C PRO A 100 -9.30 0.60 -7.54
N ILE A 101 -9.25 1.46 -6.52
CA ILE A 101 -10.19 1.50 -5.40
C ILE A 101 -10.53 2.95 -5.03
N ASP A 102 -11.73 3.17 -4.49
CA ASP A 102 -12.15 4.45 -3.94
C ASP A 102 -11.69 4.57 -2.48
N ALA A 103 -10.44 4.99 -2.31
CA ALA A 103 -9.87 5.23 -0.98
C ALA A 103 -10.69 6.24 -0.15
N ARG A 104 -11.39 7.19 -0.79
CA ARG A 104 -12.20 8.18 -0.08
C ARG A 104 -13.42 7.52 0.56
N GLN A 105 -14.11 6.63 -0.17
CA GLN A 105 -15.23 5.86 0.37
C GLN A 105 -14.80 4.99 1.57
N LEU A 106 -13.64 4.33 1.45
CA LEU A 106 -13.10 3.51 2.53
C LEU A 106 -12.76 4.35 3.77
N ILE A 107 -12.12 5.49 3.59
CA ILE A 107 -11.81 6.42 4.69
C ILE A 107 -13.10 6.89 5.37
N GLU A 108 -14.11 7.31 4.60
CA GLU A 108 -15.40 7.74 5.15
C GLU A 108 -16.07 6.63 5.97
N MET A 109 -16.04 5.39 5.48
CA MET A 109 -16.56 4.24 6.20
C MET A 109 -15.89 4.06 7.57
N VAL A 110 -14.56 4.17 7.63
CA VAL A 110 -13.79 4.06 8.88
C VAL A 110 -14.13 5.21 9.83
N VAL A 111 -14.26 6.44 9.33
CA VAL A 111 -14.64 7.59 10.17
C VAL A 111 -16.00 7.36 10.82
N LEU A 112 -16.99 6.91 10.04
CA LEU A 112 -18.36 6.75 10.50
C LEU A 112 -18.57 5.51 11.38
N LYS A 113 -17.87 4.40 11.09
CA LYS A 113 -18.16 3.08 11.69
C LYS A 113 -17.01 2.45 12.47
N GLY A 114 -15.79 2.94 12.26
CA GLY A 114 -14.62 2.44 12.96
C GLY A 114 -14.63 2.74 14.45
N ASP A 115 -13.73 2.11 15.17
CA ASP A 115 -13.46 2.46 16.56
C ASP A 115 -12.55 3.70 16.67
N ASN A 116 -12.37 4.20 17.89
CA ASN A 116 -11.52 5.35 18.13
C ASN A 116 -10.04 5.08 17.79
N ALA A 117 -9.55 3.85 17.93
CA ALA A 117 -8.18 3.51 17.58
C ALA A 117 -7.95 3.62 16.07
N GLN A 118 -8.90 3.15 15.27
CA GLN A 118 -8.89 3.29 13.81
C GLN A 118 -8.97 4.75 13.38
N ARG A 119 -9.86 5.55 13.98
CA ARG A 119 -9.96 6.99 13.72
C ARG A 119 -8.66 7.74 14.04
N LEU A 120 -8.07 7.46 15.21
CA LEU A 120 -6.78 8.03 15.60
C LEU A 120 -5.65 7.58 14.68
N ALA A 121 -5.68 6.34 14.20
CA ALA A 121 -4.69 5.85 13.24
C ALA A 121 -4.83 6.55 11.88
N LEU A 122 -6.05 6.83 11.41
CA LEU A 122 -6.24 7.64 10.21
C LEU A 122 -5.63 9.03 10.36
N LEU A 123 -5.85 9.72 11.49
CA LEU A 123 -5.23 11.03 11.75
C LEU A 123 -3.70 10.99 11.59
N LYS A 124 -3.06 9.91 12.08
CA LYS A 124 -1.60 9.78 12.12
C LYS A 124 -1.00 9.40 10.77
N ASN A 125 -1.70 8.55 10.01
CA ASN A 125 -1.15 7.85 8.86
C ASN A 125 -1.57 8.46 7.51
N LEU A 126 -2.73 9.14 7.44
CA LEU A 126 -3.17 9.77 6.21
C LEU A 126 -2.36 11.03 5.92
N PRO A 127 -1.85 11.25 4.70
CA PRO A 127 -1.22 12.52 4.32
C PRO A 127 -2.14 13.72 4.57
N LEU A 128 -3.42 13.56 4.21
CA LEU A 128 -4.48 14.55 4.42
C LEU A 128 -5.69 13.87 5.07
N PRO A 129 -5.72 13.77 6.41
CA PRO A 129 -6.83 13.15 7.12
C PRO A 129 -8.08 14.05 7.16
N PRO A 130 -9.30 13.47 7.19
CA PRO A 130 -10.54 14.22 7.40
C PRO A 130 -10.71 14.62 8.88
N VAL A 131 -9.89 15.56 9.34
CA VAL A 131 -9.73 15.89 10.77
C VAL A 131 -11.03 16.28 11.45
N GLU A 132 -11.82 17.19 10.88
CA GLU A 132 -13.05 17.66 11.53
C GLU A 132 -14.05 16.51 11.70
N MET A 133 -14.23 15.66 10.69
CA MET A 133 -15.13 14.51 10.80
C MET A 133 -14.63 13.51 11.85
N ILE A 134 -13.32 13.22 11.88
CA ILE A 134 -12.74 12.33 12.90
C ILE A 134 -12.96 12.91 14.30
N LYS A 135 -12.73 14.21 14.47
CA LYS A 135 -12.88 14.91 15.74
C LYS A 135 -14.32 14.87 16.24
N GLU A 136 -15.27 15.17 15.38
CA GLU A 136 -16.70 15.06 15.71
C GLU A 136 -17.06 13.65 16.21
N GLN A 137 -16.58 12.61 15.52
CA GLN A 137 -16.88 11.24 15.87
C GLN A 137 -16.22 10.82 17.20
N ILE A 138 -14.95 11.16 17.45
CA ILE A 138 -14.27 10.84 18.72
C ILE A 138 -14.92 11.59 19.89
N LEU A 139 -15.28 12.87 19.72
CA LEU A 139 -15.97 13.63 20.77
C LEU A 139 -17.33 13.02 21.09
N ALA A 140 -18.06 12.53 20.08
CA ALA A 140 -19.36 11.90 20.27
C ALA A 140 -19.30 10.60 21.11
N THR A 141 -18.16 9.90 21.17
CA THR A 141 -18.02 8.70 22.01
C THR A 141 -17.80 9.02 23.49
N ASN A 142 -17.47 10.27 23.84
CA ASN A 142 -17.11 10.71 25.21
C ASN A 142 -15.99 9.87 25.85
N ASP A 143 -15.05 9.39 25.04
CA ASP A 143 -13.90 8.58 25.46
C ASP A 143 -12.73 9.52 25.79
N GLY A 144 -12.48 9.74 27.09
CA GLY A 144 -11.47 10.69 27.56
C GLY A 144 -10.06 10.39 27.06
N ASP A 145 -9.70 9.12 26.91
CA ASP A 145 -8.37 8.71 26.46
C ASP A 145 -8.21 9.00 24.96
N ALA A 146 -9.22 8.68 24.14
CA ALA A 146 -9.22 8.97 22.72
C ALA A 146 -9.21 10.48 22.44
N ILE A 147 -10.01 11.25 23.20
CA ILE A 147 -10.04 12.72 23.11
C ILE A 147 -8.68 13.31 23.48
N GLY A 148 -8.05 12.82 24.56
CA GLY A 148 -6.72 13.24 24.97
C GLY A 148 -5.66 12.99 23.89
N GLN A 149 -5.65 11.79 23.31
CA GLN A 149 -4.73 11.43 22.22
C GLN A 149 -4.93 12.27 20.96
N MET A 150 -6.19 12.51 20.57
CA MET A 150 -6.52 13.36 19.43
C MET A 150 -6.03 14.79 19.65
N ASN A 151 -6.35 15.39 20.81
CA ASN A 151 -5.94 16.76 21.12
C ASN A 151 -4.42 16.91 21.15
N ALA A 152 -3.70 15.95 21.74
CA ALA A 152 -2.24 15.93 21.75
C ALA A 152 -1.67 15.88 20.32
N TYR A 153 -2.25 15.04 19.44
CA TYR A 153 -1.84 14.96 18.04
C TYR A 153 -2.03 16.29 17.31
N LEU A 154 -3.20 16.91 17.44
CA LEU A 154 -3.54 18.15 16.74
C LEU A 154 -2.78 19.37 17.26
N GLN A 155 -2.38 19.39 18.54
CA GLN A 155 -1.51 20.43 19.08
C GLN A 155 -0.11 20.40 18.46
N ILE A 156 0.42 19.22 18.17
CA ILE A 156 1.73 19.03 17.54
C ILE A 156 1.65 19.25 16.02
N ASN A 157 0.48 18.97 15.42
CA ASN A 157 0.24 19.07 13.98
C ASN A 157 -0.92 20.05 13.69
N PRO A 158 -0.72 21.37 13.89
CA PRO A 158 -1.80 22.36 13.79
C PRO A 158 -2.37 22.50 12.39
N GLU A 159 -1.59 22.15 11.36
CA GLU A 159 -2.04 22.12 9.97
C GLU A 159 -2.73 20.80 9.58
N ALA A 160 -2.97 19.91 10.55
CA ALA A 160 -3.66 18.64 10.35
C ALA A 160 -2.99 17.64 9.37
N TYR A 161 -1.77 17.89 8.91
CA TYR A 161 -1.02 16.96 8.08
C TYR A 161 -0.65 15.68 8.84
N GLY A 162 -0.71 14.54 8.15
CA GLY A 162 -0.25 13.26 8.66
C GLY A 162 1.24 13.31 9.04
N SER A 163 1.59 12.61 10.11
CA SER A 163 2.97 12.53 10.63
C SER A 163 4.02 12.06 9.61
N HIS A 164 3.61 11.37 8.54
CA HIS A 164 4.51 10.96 7.44
C HIS A 164 5.00 12.12 6.58
N HIS A 165 4.29 13.24 6.49
CA HIS A 165 4.71 14.38 5.66
C HIS A 165 5.90 15.14 6.27
N MET A 166 6.04 15.12 7.60
CA MET A 166 7.13 15.81 8.31
C MET A 166 8.51 15.16 8.08
N LEU A 167 8.57 13.89 7.63
CA LEU A 167 9.83 13.22 7.29
C LEU A 167 10.25 13.43 5.83
N ALA A 168 9.30 13.71 4.92
CA ALA A 168 9.61 13.93 3.50
C ALA A 168 10.07 15.37 3.20
N SER A 169 9.61 16.36 3.98
CA SER A 169 9.98 17.77 3.79
C SER A 169 11.38 18.13 4.31
N GLY A 170 12.05 17.23 5.03
CA GLY A 170 13.40 17.45 5.57
C GLY A 170 14.58 17.23 4.61
N GLN A 171 14.34 16.73 3.38
CA GLN A 171 15.42 16.40 2.43
C GLN A 171 15.35 17.13 1.07
N ALA A 172 14.32 17.96 0.82
CA ALA A 172 14.16 18.62 -0.48
C ALA A 172 14.83 20.01 -0.60
N ASP A 173 15.44 20.55 0.46
CA ASP A 173 15.91 21.96 0.50
C ASP A 173 17.44 22.14 0.57
N ARG A 174 18.22 21.22 -0.01
CA ARG A 174 19.63 21.48 -0.36
C ARG A 174 20.03 20.85 -1.68
N ILE A 175 19.51 21.39 -2.78
CA ILE A 175 20.23 21.34 -4.05
C ILE A 175 21.01 22.65 -4.16
N VAL A 176 22.27 22.60 -3.72
CA VAL A 176 23.24 23.67 -4.02
C VAL A 176 23.63 23.51 -5.50
N PRO A 177 23.52 24.55 -6.34
CA PRO A 177 24.05 24.47 -7.69
C PRO A 177 25.58 24.45 -7.64
N LEU A 178 26.18 23.36 -8.12
CA LEU A 178 27.60 23.31 -8.43
C LEU A 178 27.85 24.19 -9.67
N SER A 179 28.29 25.41 -9.46
CA SER A 179 28.86 26.23 -10.53
C SER A 179 30.12 25.56 -11.10
N PRO A 180 30.34 25.60 -12.43
CA PRO A 180 31.59 25.13 -13.02
C PRO A 180 32.66 26.23 -12.90
N GLY A 181 33.64 26.00 -12.03
CA GLY A 181 34.83 26.85 -11.92
C GLY A 181 35.96 26.30 -12.78
N LYS A 182 36.47 27.17 -13.66
CA LYS A 182 37.61 26.98 -14.58
C LYS A 182 38.91 26.55 -13.88
#